data_AF-A0A9E1XXG9-F1
#
_entry.id   AF-A0A9E1XXG9-F1
#
_cell.length_a   1.000
_cell.length_b   1.000
_cell.length_c   1.000
_cell.angle_alpha   90.00
_cell.angle_beta   90.00
_cell.angle_gamma   90.00
#
_symmetry.space_group_name_H-M   'P 1'
#
loop_
_entity.id
_entity.type
_entity.pdbx_description
1 polymer ?
#
loop_
_entity_poly.entity_id
_entity_poly.type
_entity_poly.pdbx_seq_one_letter_code
_entity_poly.pdbx_strand_id
1 'polypeptide(L)'
;MNNKKISDNQKKALKILVEKLKEINWVLIGSASLTLHGIDIEPNDLDIKTDVDGAKKANELLKEFVISPVKYSESNMFGSYLGKFKIEGVDVEVMGDLEYNVAGEWVSFKHAHNLNTFVEIDDFKVPVPYLEDITEAYKVLGREKDVDKIRMIEKKLDKKENIAETERLLLRKISQGDLESMAKLFADPVVMKYSLKGIYSLERSKEILKTMIENDEKYGFAACSVIMKKTGEWMGFCGLWWEEEDGELKTDFGYRFFSEFWGKGYATESVKECLKYISEKLPGVVINSYIEPTNKESVRVAEKTGMTFVKEVVYYNLPTHLYIFEQNVKRNY
;
A
#
# COMPACT_ATOMS: atom_id res chain seq x y z
N MET A 1 -15.78 4.31 4.65
CA MET A 1 -17.13 4.76 4.24
C MET A 1 -17.02 5.84 3.17
N ASN A 2 -16.88 5.47 1.90
CA ASN A 2 -16.89 6.42 0.78
C ASN A 2 -17.58 5.86 -0.48
N ASN A 3 -18.56 4.96 -0.31
CA ASN A 3 -19.30 4.33 -1.42
C ASN A 3 -20.42 5.24 -1.96
N LYS A 4 -20.23 6.57 -1.91
CA LYS A 4 -21.28 7.56 -2.27
C LYS A 4 -21.72 7.47 -3.73
N LYS A 5 -20.92 6.85 -4.60
CA LYS A 5 -21.21 6.65 -6.03
C LYS A 5 -21.83 5.29 -6.37
N ILE A 6 -22.03 4.40 -5.40
CA ILE A 6 -22.86 3.22 -5.61
C ILE A 6 -24.32 3.62 -5.37
N SER A 7 -25.13 3.54 -6.43
CA SER A 7 -26.57 3.83 -6.37
C SER A 7 -27.33 2.83 -5.49
N ASP A 8 -28.52 3.21 -5.01
CA ASP A 8 -29.35 2.31 -4.21
C ASP A 8 -29.75 1.02 -4.97
N ASN A 9 -29.99 1.12 -6.28
CA ASN A 9 -30.25 -0.05 -7.11
C ASN A 9 -29.04 -0.98 -7.20
N GLN A 10 -27.82 -0.43 -7.34
CA GLN A 10 -26.59 -1.23 -7.32
C GLN A 10 -26.36 -1.88 -5.96
N LYS A 11 -26.66 -1.21 -4.84
CA LYS A 11 -26.57 -1.83 -3.51
C LYS A 11 -27.53 -3.01 -3.36
N LYS A 12 -28.79 -2.85 -3.78
CA LYS A 12 -29.78 -3.94 -3.76
C LYS A 12 -29.36 -5.11 -4.65
N ALA A 13 -28.87 -4.82 -5.86
CA ALA A 13 -28.34 -5.85 -6.76
C ALA A 13 -27.14 -6.60 -6.14
N LEU A 14 -26.19 -5.87 -5.54
CA LEU A 14 -25.06 -6.48 -4.82
C LEU A 14 -25.51 -7.36 -3.64
N LYS A 15 -26.52 -6.94 -2.87
CA LYS A 15 -27.07 -7.75 -1.78
C LYS A 15 -27.65 -9.08 -2.31
N ILE A 16 -28.42 -9.02 -3.39
CA ILE A 16 -28.97 -10.22 -4.06
C ILE A 16 -27.82 -11.14 -4.55
N LEU A 17 -26.77 -10.58 -5.15
CA LEU A 17 -25.61 -11.35 -5.60
C LEU A 17 -24.90 -12.04 -4.43
N VAL A 18 -24.65 -11.33 -3.34
CA VAL A 18 -24.02 -11.89 -2.13
C VAL A 18 -24.86 -13.03 -1.53
N GLU A 19 -26.18 -12.86 -1.45
CA GLU A 19 -27.07 -13.88 -0.91
C GLU A 19 -27.19 -15.11 -1.81
N LYS A 20 -27.38 -14.91 -3.13
CA LYS A 20 -27.60 -16.01 -4.08
C LYS A 20 -26.32 -16.75 -4.43
N LEU A 21 -25.17 -16.06 -4.51
CA LEU A 21 -23.90 -16.63 -4.96
C LEU A 21 -22.98 -17.02 -3.80
N LYS A 22 -23.49 -17.13 -2.56
CA LYS A 22 -22.69 -17.49 -1.37
C LYS A 22 -21.93 -18.82 -1.47
N GLU A 23 -22.40 -19.73 -2.33
CA GLU A 23 -21.81 -21.06 -2.58
C GLU A 23 -20.91 -21.08 -3.83
N ILE A 24 -20.48 -19.90 -4.29
CA ILE A 24 -19.61 -19.70 -5.46
C ILE A 24 -18.43 -18.84 -5.02
N ASN A 25 -17.23 -19.16 -5.48
CA ASN A 25 -16.09 -18.27 -5.32
C ASN A 25 -16.10 -17.20 -6.43
N TRP A 26 -16.68 -16.03 -6.13
CA TRP A 26 -16.81 -14.93 -7.07
C TRP A 26 -16.24 -13.63 -6.51
N VAL A 27 -15.90 -12.71 -7.40
CA VAL A 27 -15.43 -11.35 -7.07
C VAL A 27 -16.11 -10.31 -7.93
N LEU A 28 -16.39 -9.15 -7.33
CA LEU A 28 -16.78 -7.96 -8.09
C LEU A 28 -15.54 -7.28 -8.67
N ILE A 29 -15.51 -7.11 -9.98
CA ILE A 29 -14.44 -6.46 -10.73
C ILE A 29 -14.96 -5.16 -11.39
N GLY A 30 -14.17 -4.58 -12.29
CA GLY A 30 -14.58 -3.41 -13.05
C GLY A 30 -14.69 -2.13 -12.23
N SER A 31 -15.46 -1.18 -12.75
CA SER A 31 -15.61 0.17 -12.18
C SER A 31 -16.28 0.16 -10.79
N ALA A 32 -17.21 -0.78 -10.56
CA ALA A 32 -17.89 -0.91 -9.28
C ALA A 32 -16.93 -1.33 -8.17
N SER A 33 -16.02 -2.27 -8.46
CA SER A 33 -14.95 -2.68 -7.55
C SER A 33 -14.05 -1.51 -7.14
N LEU A 34 -13.62 -0.70 -8.10
CA LEU A 34 -12.83 0.52 -7.84
C LEU A 34 -13.59 1.51 -6.95
N THR A 35 -14.88 1.68 -7.22
CA THR A 35 -15.76 2.58 -6.45
C THR A 35 -15.93 2.11 -5.00
N LEU A 36 -16.02 0.79 -4.77
CA LEU A 36 -16.05 0.20 -3.43
C LEU A 36 -14.72 0.36 -2.69
N HIS A 37 -13.61 0.37 -3.41
CA HIS A 37 -12.34 0.80 -2.84
C HIS A 37 -12.34 2.30 -2.52
N GLY A 38 -13.28 3.09 -3.03
CA GLY A 38 -13.38 4.54 -2.85
C GLY A 38 -12.52 5.30 -3.84
N ILE A 39 -12.34 4.77 -5.05
CA ILE A 39 -11.87 5.50 -6.23
C ILE A 39 -13.05 6.29 -6.79
N ASP A 40 -12.80 7.52 -7.23
CA ASP A 40 -13.87 8.45 -7.62
C ASP A 40 -14.40 8.21 -9.04
N ILE A 41 -14.94 7.01 -9.30
CA ILE A 41 -15.52 6.59 -10.56
C ILE A 41 -17.00 6.24 -10.33
N GLU A 42 -17.84 6.45 -11.34
CA GLU A 42 -19.24 6.03 -11.30
C GLU A 42 -19.39 4.74 -12.11
N PRO A 43 -19.88 3.64 -11.48
CA PRO A 43 -20.09 2.39 -12.19
C PRO A 43 -21.41 2.40 -12.96
N ASN A 44 -21.38 1.87 -14.19
CA ASN A 44 -22.58 1.71 -15.02
C ASN A 44 -23.23 0.34 -14.81
N ASP A 45 -22.42 -0.67 -14.50
CA ASP A 45 -22.73 -2.09 -14.44
C ASP A 45 -22.04 -2.76 -13.24
N LEU A 46 -22.39 -4.02 -13.00
CA LEU A 46 -21.71 -4.89 -12.04
C LEU A 46 -21.09 -6.08 -12.78
N ASP A 47 -19.77 -6.06 -12.90
CA ASP A 47 -19.02 -7.17 -13.48
C ASP A 47 -18.57 -8.13 -12.37
N ILE A 48 -18.91 -9.41 -12.49
CA ILE A 48 -18.39 -10.44 -11.59
C ILE A 48 -17.54 -11.45 -12.33
N LYS A 49 -16.44 -11.87 -11.70
CA LYS A 49 -15.56 -12.93 -12.19
C LYS A 49 -15.63 -14.15 -11.28
N THR A 50 -15.64 -15.33 -11.88
CA THR A 50 -15.65 -16.64 -11.22
C THR A 50 -14.97 -17.67 -12.13
N ASP A 51 -14.81 -18.91 -11.67
CA ASP A 51 -14.46 -20.05 -12.53
C ASP A 51 -15.64 -20.49 -13.42
N VAL A 52 -15.40 -21.42 -14.35
CA VAL A 52 -16.45 -21.94 -15.27
C VAL A 52 -17.63 -22.55 -14.51
N ASP A 53 -17.37 -23.35 -13.48
CA ASP A 53 -18.40 -24.05 -12.73
C ASP A 53 -19.25 -23.07 -11.92
N GLY A 54 -18.61 -22.06 -11.33
CA GLY A 54 -19.28 -20.93 -10.70
C GLY A 54 -20.12 -20.12 -11.68
N ALA A 55 -19.64 -19.86 -12.90
CA ALA A 55 -20.44 -19.16 -13.90
C ALA A 55 -21.70 -19.95 -14.29
N LYS A 56 -21.57 -21.27 -14.52
CA LYS A 56 -22.71 -22.16 -14.77
C LYS A 56 -23.67 -22.20 -13.60
N LYS A 57 -23.17 -22.27 -12.36
CA LYS A 57 -23.99 -22.28 -11.16
C LYS A 57 -24.70 -20.94 -10.93
N ALA A 58 -24.04 -19.82 -11.24
CA ALA A 58 -24.64 -18.49 -11.21
C ALA A 58 -25.80 -18.36 -12.20
N ASN A 59 -25.68 -18.94 -13.40
CA ASN A 59 -26.77 -19.00 -14.38
C ASN A 59 -28.05 -19.62 -13.80
N GLU A 60 -27.92 -20.72 -13.07
CA GLU A 60 -29.06 -21.40 -12.44
C GLU A 60 -29.62 -20.61 -11.25
N LEU A 61 -28.75 -20.06 -10.40
CA LEU A 61 -29.16 -19.33 -9.19
C LEU A 61 -29.79 -17.96 -9.50
N LEU A 62 -29.40 -17.34 -10.61
CA LEU A 62 -29.89 -16.05 -11.09
C LEU A 62 -30.87 -16.17 -12.26
N LYS A 63 -31.45 -17.36 -12.49
CA LYS A 63 -32.29 -17.66 -13.67
C LYS A 63 -33.45 -16.67 -13.91
N GLU A 64 -33.99 -16.09 -12.84
CA GLU A 64 -35.09 -15.10 -12.90
C GLU A 64 -34.65 -13.72 -13.40
N PHE A 65 -33.34 -13.45 -13.41
CA PHE A 65 -32.74 -12.19 -13.85
C PHE A 65 -32.05 -12.29 -15.22
N VAL A 66 -32.06 -13.46 -15.86
CA VAL A 66 -31.31 -13.73 -17.09
C VAL A 66 -31.81 -12.86 -18.25
N ILE A 67 -30.88 -12.14 -18.88
CA ILE A 67 -31.06 -11.49 -20.19
C ILE A 67 -30.40 -12.33 -21.28
N SER A 68 -29.18 -12.82 -21.01
CA SER A 68 -28.47 -13.77 -21.86
C SER A 68 -27.86 -14.86 -20.98
N PRO A 69 -28.19 -16.14 -21.20
CA PRO A 69 -27.65 -17.23 -20.38
C PRO A 69 -26.14 -17.35 -20.58
N VAL A 70 -25.48 -17.90 -19.56
CA VAL A 70 -24.02 -18.13 -19.58
C VAL A 70 -23.64 -19.07 -20.73
N LYS A 71 -22.83 -18.57 -21.65
CA LYS A 71 -22.26 -19.34 -22.77
C LYS A 71 -20.84 -18.88 -23.02
N TYR A 72 -19.99 -19.79 -23.50
CA TYR A 72 -18.66 -19.39 -23.94
C TYR A 72 -18.76 -18.42 -25.12
N SER A 73 -18.02 -17.32 -25.03
CA SER A 73 -17.90 -16.30 -26.06
C SER A 73 -16.47 -15.78 -26.08
N GLU A 74 -15.97 -15.50 -27.28
CA GLU A 74 -14.62 -15.00 -27.51
C GLU A 74 -14.69 -13.81 -28.49
N SER A 75 -13.84 -12.83 -28.25
CA SER A 75 -13.54 -11.71 -29.12
C SER A 75 -12.03 -11.69 -29.41
N ASN A 76 -11.59 -10.77 -30.28
CA ASN A 76 -10.16 -10.52 -30.48
C ASN A 76 -9.42 -10.03 -29.22
N MET A 77 -10.13 -9.63 -28.16
CA MET A 77 -9.54 -9.07 -26.94
C MET A 77 -9.67 -9.96 -25.72
N PHE A 78 -10.73 -10.76 -25.61
CA PHE A 78 -11.01 -11.59 -24.43
C PHE A 78 -11.92 -12.76 -24.75
N GLY A 79 -11.83 -13.81 -23.94
CA GLY A 79 -12.66 -15.02 -23.99
C GLY A 79 -13.16 -15.38 -22.59
N SER A 80 -14.43 -15.78 -22.48
CA SER A 80 -15.04 -16.15 -21.20
C SER A 80 -16.36 -16.89 -21.37
N TYR A 81 -16.76 -17.65 -20.35
CA TYR A 81 -18.16 -18.05 -20.16
C TYR A 81 -18.97 -16.85 -19.68
N LEU A 82 -19.57 -16.13 -20.63
CA LEU A 82 -20.24 -14.86 -20.39
C LEU A 82 -21.76 -15.04 -20.25
N GLY A 83 -22.34 -14.48 -19.19
CA GLY A 83 -23.77 -14.33 -19.00
C GLY A 83 -24.15 -12.89 -18.68
N LYS A 84 -25.35 -12.46 -19.07
CA LYS A 84 -25.89 -11.12 -18.81
C LYS A 84 -27.20 -11.21 -18.05
N PHE A 85 -27.34 -10.41 -17.01
CA PHE A 85 -28.47 -10.41 -16.10
C PHE A 85 -28.91 -8.97 -15.83
N LYS A 86 -30.18 -8.79 -15.47
CA LYS A 86 -30.72 -7.50 -15.02
C LYS A 86 -31.32 -7.66 -13.63
N ILE A 87 -30.65 -7.10 -12.62
CA ILE A 87 -31.02 -7.21 -11.21
C ILE A 87 -31.32 -5.80 -10.69
N GLU A 88 -32.52 -5.56 -10.17
CA GLU A 88 -32.93 -4.23 -9.68
C GLU A 88 -32.73 -3.11 -10.73
N GLY A 89 -32.88 -3.45 -12.01
CA GLY A 89 -32.66 -2.53 -13.14
C GLY A 89 -31.19 -2.29 -13.51
N VAL A 90 -30.24 -2.87 -12.77
CA VAL A 90 -28.79 -2.79 -13.03
C VAL A 90 -28.35 -3.94 -13.93
N ASP A 91 -27.52 -3.64 -14.92
CA ASP A 91 -26.90 -4.66 -15.76
C ASP A 91 -25.77 -5.35 -14.97
N VAL A 92 -25.81 -6.69 -14.96
CA VAL A 92 -24.82 -7.54 -14.28
C VAL A 92 -24.25 -8.52 -15.29
N GLU A 93 -22.92 -8.54 -15.42
CA GLU A 93 -22.20 -9.49 -16.28
C GLU A 93 -21.46 -10.52 -15.43
N VAL A 94 -21.63 -11.80 -15.78
CA VAL A 94 -20.91 -12.92 -15.14
C VAL A 94 -19.87 -13.44 -16.13
N MET A 95 -18.62 -13.48 -15.69
CA MET A 95 -17.47 -13.92 -16.49
C MET A 95 -16.80 -15.14 -15.84
N GLY A 96 -17.02 -16.32 -16.42
CA GLY A 96 -16.34 -17.57 -16.04
C GLY A 96 -15.03 -17.77 -16.80
N ASP A 97 -13.93 -18.02 -16.08
CA ASP A 97 -12.58 -18.20 -16.63
C ASP A 97 -12.23 -17.10 -17.65
N LEU A 98 -12.23 -15.85 -17.20
CA LEU A 98 -11.89 -14.71 -18.05
C LEU A 98 -10.42 -14.78 -18.49
N GLU A 99 -10.21 -14.81 -19.80
CA GLU A 99 -8.91 -14.78 -20.47
C GLU A 99 -8.81 -13.54 -21.36
N TYR A 100 -7.60 -12.98 -21.46
CA TYR A 100 -7.33 -11.81 -22.28
C TYR A 100 -6.29 -12.14 -23.35
N ASN A 101 -6.49 -11.60 -24.54
CA ASN A 101 -5.49 -11.65 -25.60
C ASN A 101 -4.56 -10.44 -25.45
N VAL A 102 -3.31 -10.69 -25.07
CA VAL A 102 -2.26 -9.68 -24.92
C VAL A 102 -1.19 -9.95 -25.97
N ALA A 103 -1.13 -9.08 -26.98
CA ALA A 103 -0.16 -9.19 -28.08
C ALA A 103 -0.15 -10.56 -28.80
N GLY A 104 -1.30 -11.24 -28.90
CA GLY A 104 -1.44 -12.54 -29.55
C GLY A 104 -1.34 -13.74 -28.59
N GLU A 105 -1.01 -13.52 -27.33
CA GLU A 105 -0.97 -14.57 -26.30
C GLU A 105 -2.21 -14.50 -25.40
N TRP A 106 -2.83 -15.65 -25.16
CA TRP A 106 -3.97 -15.77 -24.25
C TRP A 106 -3.48 -15.92 -22.82
N VAL A 107 -3.71 -14.89 -22.01
CA VAL A 107 -3.31 -14.82 -20.60
C VAL A 107 -4.53 -14.94 -19.72
N SER A 108 -4.48 -15.87 -18.78
CA SER A 108 -5.49 -16.03 -17.74
C SER A 108 -4.92 -15.62 -16.39
N PHE A 109 -5.56 -14.66 -15.73
CA PHE A 109 -5.24 -14.28 -14.35
C PHE A 109 -5.89 -15.27 -13.37
N LYS A 110 -5.42 -16.53 -13.39
CA LYS A 110 -5.97 -17.64 -12.57
C LYS A 110 -5.69 -17.47 -11.07
N HIS A 111 -4.69 -16.67 -10.70
CA HIS A 111 -4.30 -16.48 -9.30
C HIS A 111 -5.17 -15.46 -8.53
N ALA A 112 -6.01 -14.69 -9.22
CA ALA A 112 -6.87 -13.69 -8.60
C ALA A 112 -8.09 -14.29 -7.85
N HIS A 113 -8.35 -15.60 -7.97
CA HIS A 113 -9.51 -16.21 -7.31
C HIS A 113 -9.32 -16.45 -5.79
N ASN A 114 -8.09 -16.37 -5.29
CA ASN A 114 -7.75 -16.62 -3.88
C ASN A 114 -7.22 -15.37 -3.14
N LEU A 115 -7.08 -14.23 -3.81
CA LEU A 115 -6.55 -12.98 -3.24
C LEU A 115 -7.63 -11.91 -3.26
N ASN A 116 -8.70 -12.17 -2.50
CA ASN A 116 -9.83 -11.25 -2.40
C ASN A 116 -9.82 -10.61 -1.02
N THR A 117 -10.19 -9.33 -0.97
CA THR A 117 -10.60 -8.66 0.25
C THR A 117 -12.12 -8.48 0.24
N PHE A 118 -12.66 -7.99 1.35
CA PHE A 118 -14.09 -7.74 1.50
C PHE A 118 -14.33 -6.26 1.80
N VAL A 119 -15.24 -5.64 1.06
CA VAL A 119 -15.74 -4.30 1.39
C VAL A 119 -17.11 -4.44 2.03
N GLU A 120 -17.25 -3.87 3.22
CA GLU A 120 -18.53 -3.81 3.94
C GLU A 120 -19.41 -2.71 3.34
N ILE A 121 -20.65 -3.09 3.01
CA ILE A 121 -21.71 -2.20 2.53
C ILE A 121 -22.92 -2.44 3.42
N ASP A 122 -23.31 -1.43 4.17
CA ASP A 122 -24.43 -1.48 5.11
C ASP A 122 -24.31 -2.69 6.06
N ASP A 123 -25.08 -3.77 5.84
CA ASP A 123 -25.10 -4.99 6.66
C ASP A 123 -24.48 -6.24 6.00
N PHE A 124 -23.83 -6.09 4.83
CA PHE A 124 -23.26 -7.22 4.09
C PHE A 124 -21.85 -6.91 3.56
N LYS A 125 -21.15 -7.96 3.09
CA LYS A 125 -19.78 -7.87 2.58
C LYS A 125 -19.71 -8.32 1.13
N VAL A 126 -19.04 -7.53 0.30
CA VAL A 126 -18.83 -7.83 -1.12
C VAL A 126 -17.38 -8.25 -1.33
N PRO A 127 -17.12 -9.41 -1.96
CA PRO A 127 -15.77 -9.81 -2.34
C PRO A 127 -15.25 -8.94 -3.49
N VAL A 128 -14.07 -8.35 -3.31
CA VAL A 128 -13.38 -7.55 -4.33
C VAL A 128 -11.89 -7.92 -4.38
N PRO A 129 -11.19 -7.80 -5.51
CA PRO A 129 -9.75 -7.96 -5.56
C PRO A 129 -9.01 -6.84 -4.80
N TYR A 130 -7.74 -7.04 -4.48
CA TYR A 130 -6.87 -5.97 -4.00
C TYR A 130 -6.63 -4.91 -5.10
N LEU A 131 -6.37 -3.66 -4.71
CA LEU A 131 -6.14 -2.57 -5.67
C LEU A 131 -4.85 -2.78 -6.47
N GLU A 132 -3.86 -3.40 -5.84
CA GLU A 132 -2.58 -3.79 -6.41
C GLU A 132 -2.79 -4.78 -7.56
N ASP A 133 -3.59 -5.83 -7.33
CA ASP A 133 -3.93 -6.84 -8.35
C ASP A 133 -4.69 -6.22 -9.53
N ILE A 134 -5.63 -5.31 -9.26
CA ILE A 134 -6.38 -4.59 -10.30
C ILE A 134 -5.41 -3.73 -11.14
N THR A 135 -4.46 -3.07 -10.49
CA THR A 135 -3.46 -2.22 -11.14
C THR A 135 -2.54 -3.03 -12.04
N GLU A 136 -2.04 -4.17 -11.57
CA GLU A 136 -1.22 -5.08 -12.38
C GLU A 136 -1.99 -5.57 -13.60
N ALA A 137 -3.24 -6.02 -13.42
CA ALA A 137 -4.08 -6.45 -14.53
C ALA A 137 -4.27 -5.33 -15.57
N TYR A 138 -4.57 -4.10 -15.15
CA TYR A 138 -4.69 -2.98 -16.09
C TYR A 138 -3.39 -2.64 -16.83
N LYS A 139 -2.25 -2.72 -16.16
CA LYS A 139 -0.93 -2.50 -16.77
C LYS A 139 -0.61 -3.57 -17.82
N VAL A 140 -0.87 -4.84 -17.52
CA VAL A 140 -0.66 -5.96 -18.46
C VAL A 140 -1.56 -5.83 -19.68
N LEU A 141 -2.82 -5.42 -19.49
CA LEU A 141 -3.76 -5.22 -20.60
C LEU A 141 -3.39 -4.03 -21.49
N GLY A 142 -2.67 -3.03 -20.96
CA GLY A 142 -2.11 -1.92 -21.74
C GLY A 142 -3.15 -1.07 -22.49
N ARG A 143 -4.42 -1.06 -22.05
CA ARG A 143 -5.50 -0.35 -22.74
C ARG A 143 -5.48 1.13 -22.39
N GLU A 144 -5.58 1.99 -23.41
CA GLU A 144 -5.59 3.45 -23.23
C GLU A 144 -6.67 3.92 -22.23
N LYS A 145 -7.86 3.32 -22.27
CA LYS A 145 -8.98 3.63 -21.36
C LYS A 145 -8.72 3.32 -19.88
N ASP A 146 -7.72 2.50 -19.56
CA ASP A 146 -7.41 2.12 -18.19
C ASP A 146 -6.30 2.98 -17.57
N VAL A 147 -5.60 3.80 -18.37
CA VAL A 147 -4.50 4.68 -17.91
C VAL A 147 -4.94 5.61 -16.79
N ASP A 148 -6.10 6.26 -16.94
CA ASP A 148 -6.60 7.17 -15.90
C ASP A 148 -7.06 6.42 -14.64
N LYS A 149 -7.61 5.20 -14.79
CA LYS A 149 -7.95 4.36 -13.63
C LYS A 149 -6.70 3.96 -12.86
N ILE A 150 -5.64 3.53 -13.56
CA ILE A 150 -4.34 3.20 -12.96
C ILE A 150 -3.84 4.40 -12.15
N ARG A 151 -3.81 5.60 -12.74
CA ARG A 151 -3.40 6.83 -12.04
C ARG A 151 -4.23 7.12 -10.79
N MET A 152 -5.54 6.93 -10.86
CA MET A 152 -6.43 7.13 -9.71
C MET A 152 -6.18 6.11 -8.59
N ILE A 153 -5.91 4.85 -8.96
CA ILE A 153 -5.57 3.79 -8.01
C ILE A 153 -4.23 4.09 -7.35
N GLU A 154 -3.20 4.36 -8.14
CA GLU A 154 -1.85 4.73 -7.65
C GLU A 154 -1.92 5.92 -6.71
N LYS A 155 -2.61 7.00 -7.11
CA LYS A 155 -2.82 8.18 -6.24
C LYS A 155 -3.52 7.84 -4.93
N LYS A 156 -4.43 6.85 -4.93
CA LYS A 156 -5.15 6.44 -3.73
C LYS A 156 -4.28 5.56 -2.83
N LEU A 157 -3.54 4.63 -3.41
CA LEU A 157 -2.55 3.82 -2.69
C LEU A 157 -1.53 4.74 -2.03
N ASP A 158 -0.99 5.70 -2.78
CA ASP A 158 -0.12 6.76 -2.25
C ASP A 158 -0.78 7.52 -1.08
N LYS A 159 -2.04 7.93 -1.22
CA LYS A 159 -2.76 8.66 -0.15
C LYS A 159 -3.03 7.83 1.11
N LYS A 160 -3.28 6.53 0.99
CA LYS A 160 -3.49 5.63 2.13
C LYS A 160 -2.17 5.35 2.86
N GLU A 161 -1.06 5.57 2.18
CA GLU A 161 0.31 5.44 2.67
C GLU A 161 0.89 6.76 3.22
N ASN A 162 0.19 7.89 3.10
CA ASN A 162 0.69 9.16 3.60
C ASN A 162 0.72 9.19 5.14
N ILE A 163 1.91 9.46 5.67
CA ILE A 163 2.22 9.53 7.09
C ILE A 163 2.07 10.96 7.59
N ALA A 164 2.62 11.92 6.86
CA ALA A 164 2.51 13.34 7.17
C ALA A 164 2.74 14.18 5.91
N GLU A 165 2.23 15.40 5.93
CA GLU A 165 2.47 16.38 4.88
C GLU A 165 2.80 17.73 5.53
N THR A 166 3.86 18.36 5.04
CA THR A 166 4.27 19.70 5.46
C THR A 166 4.14 20.67 4.28
N GLU A 167 4.59 21.91 4.48
CA GLU A 167 4.70 22.88 3.40
C GLU A 167 5.59 22.35 2.25
N ARG A 168 6.70 21.67 2.59
CA ARG A 168 7.76 21.31 1.63
C ARG A 168 7.81 19.81 1.31
N LEU A 169 7.38 18.97 2.24
CA LEU A 169 7.65 17.53 2.23
C LEU A 169 6.36 16.72 2.28
N LEU A 170 6.38 15.59 1.59
CA LEU A 170 5.42 14.51 1.75
C LEU A 170 6.17 13.33 2.38
N LEU A 171 5.69 12.86 3.53
CA LEU A 171 6.13 11.62 4.15
C LEU A 171 5.10 10.56 3.84
N ARG A 172 5.51 9.48 3.18
CA ARG A 172 4.64 8.32 2.87
C ARG A 172 5.32 7.01 3.24
N LYS A 173 4.57 5.92 3.34
CA LYS A 173 5.13 4.59 3.55
C LYS A 173 6.16 4.27 2.45
N ILE A 174 7.11 3.44 2.84
CA ILE A 174 8.08 2.85 1.93
C ILE A 174 7.36 1.85 1.03
N SER A 175 7.66 1.87 -0.27
CA SER A 175 7.08 0.96 -1.26
C SER A 175 8.17 0.26 -2.06
N GLN A 176 7.81 -0.82 -2.77
CA GLN A 176 8.73 -1.49 -3.69
C GLN A 176 9.28 -0.56 -4.78
N GLY A 177 8.52 0.49 -5.14
CA GLY A 177 8.94 1.51 -6.10
C GLY A 177 10.12 2.38 -5.64
N ASP A 178 10.46 2.37 -4.34
CA ASP A 178 11.57 3.15 -3.78
C ASP A 178 12.94 2.49 -3.98
N LEU A 179 12.99 1.25 -4.44
CA LEU A 179 14.21 0.44 -4.49
C LEU A 179 15.36 1.14 -5.22
N GLU A 180 15.10 1.74 -6.38
CA GLU A 180 16.16 2.35 -7.19
C GLU A 180 16.81 3.54 -6.46
N SER A 181 15.97 4.45 -5.93
CA SER A 181 16.44 5.62 -5.18
C SER A 181 17.13 5.23 -3.88
N MET A 182 16.57 4.25 -3.16
CA MET A 182 17.13 3.75 -1.92
C MET A 182 18.48 3.05 -2.14
N ALA A 183 18.62 2.25 -3.20
CA ALA A 183 19.88 1.60 -3.55
C ALA A 183 20.97 2.61 -3.90
N LYS A 184 20.62 3.68 -4.64
CA LYS A 184 21.55 4.80 -4.91
C LYS A 184 22.01 5.47 -3.62
N LEU A 185 21.08 5.72 -2.69
CA LEU A 185 21.38 6.33 -1.40
C LEU A 185 22.33 5.47 -0.55
N PHE A 186 22.10 4.15 -0.49
CA PHE A 186 22.95 3.24 0.27
C PHE A 186 24.29 2.92 -0.38
N ALA A 187 24.43 3.16 -1.69
CA ALA A 187 25.70 3.01 -2.39
C ALA A 187 26.61 4.25 -2.25
N ASP A 188 26.07 5.40 -1.82
CA ASP A 188 26.83 6.65 -1.70
C ASP A 188 27.73 6.66 -0.44
N PRO A 189 29.06 6.65 -0.57
CA PRO A 189 29.97 6.66 0.57
C PRO A 189 29.91 7.96 1.39
N VAL A 190 29.48 9.07 0.80
CA VAL A 190 29.30 10.34 1.53
C VAL A 190 28.13 10.21 2.49
N VAL A 191 27.00 9.66 2.03
CA VAL A 191 25.80 9.43 2.85
C VAL A 191 26.04 8.33 3.88
N MET A 192 26.80 7.29 3.51
CA MET A 192 27.03 6.12 4.36
C MET A 192 28.25 6.23 5.27
N LYS A 193 28.91 7.39 5.34
CA LYS A 193 30.10 7.65 6.17
C LYS A 193 29.97 7.16 7.62
N TYR A 194 28.80 7.34 8.23
CA TYR A 194 28.52 6.94 9.62
C TYR A 194 27.71 5.64 9.72
N SER A 195 27.59 4.87 8.63
CA SER A 195 26.97 3.55 8.65
C SER A 195 27.92 2.52 9.26
N LEU A 196 27.47 1.83 10.30
CA LEU A 196 28.24 0.78 10.98
C LEU A 196 28.63 -0.39 10.05
N LYS A 197 27.88 -0.57 8.95
CA LYS A 197 28.04 -1.67 8.01
C LYS A 197 28.54 -1.22 6.62
N GLY A 198 29.00 0.03 6.49
CA GLY A 198 29.50 0.62 5.24
C GLY A 198 28.42 0.83 4.18
N ILE A 199 28.84 1.00 2.92
CA ILE A 199 27.94 1.07 1.74
C ILE A 199 27.32 -0.29 1.45
N TYR A 200 26.15 -0.30 0.79
CA TYR A 200 25.42 -1.53 0.46
C TYR A 200 25.42 -1.82 -1.04
N SER A 201 25.34 -3.10 -1.39
CA SER A 201 25.02 -3.54 -2.75
C SER A 201 23.52 -3.39 -3.05
N LEU A 202 23.15 -3.60 -4.31
CA LEU A 202 21.74 -3.64 -4.71
C LEU A 202 20.97 -4.77 -4.00
N GLU A 203 21.57 -5.96 -3.90
CA GLU A 203 20.98 -7.13 -3.24
C GLU A 203 20.68 -6.83 -1.78
N ARG A 204 21.66 -6.26 -1.08
CA ARG A 204 21.47 -5.84 0.31
C ARG A 204 20.43 -4.73 0.45
N SER A 205 20.36 -3.81 -0.51
CA SER A 205 19.31 -2.77 -0.52
C SER A 205 17.91 -3.37 -0.69
N LYS A 206 17.77 -4.43 -1.51
CA LYS A 206 16.50 -5.18 -1.66
C LYS A 206 16.10 -5.85 -0.35
N GLU A 207 17.05 -6.48 0.35
CA GLU A 207 16.80 -7.11 1.65
C GLU A 207 16.33 -6.09 2.68
N ILE A 208 17.03 -4.96 2.78
CA ILE A 208 16.69 -3.86 3.69
C ILE A 208 15.30 -3.29 3.39
N LEU A 209 14.98 -3.05 2.12
CA LEU A 209 13.66 -2.57 1.69
C LEU A 209 12.55 -3.55 2.07
N LYS A 210 12.78 -4.84 1.79
CA LYS A 210 11.86 -5.92 2.16
C LYS A 210 11.62 -5.94 3.67
N THR A 211 12.68 -5.88 4.48
CA THR A 211 12.56 -5.84 5.95
C THR A 211 11.81 -4.61 6.44
N MET A 212 12.00 -3.42 5.83
CA MET A 212 11.20 -2.24 6.19
C MET A 212 9.71 -2.46 5.97
N ILE A 213 9.33 -3.04 4.82
CA ILE A 213 7.94 -3.28 4.47
C ILE A 213 7.33 -4.34 5.40
N GLU A 214 8.02 -5.46 5.61
CA GLU A 214 7.57 -6.52 6.52
C GLU A 214 7.43 -6.03 7.97
N ASN A 215 8.36 -5.20 8.45
CA ASN A 215 8.29 -4.62 9.79
C ASN A 215 7.17 -3.58 9.92
N ASP A 216 6.87 -2.83 8.86
CA ASP A 216 5.75 -1.89 8.85
C ASP A 216 4.41 -2.64 9.01
N GLU A 217 4.26 -3.76 8.32
CA GLU A 217 3.10 -4.65 8.44
C GLU A 217 3.03 -5.31 9.83
N LYS A 218 4.16 -5.80 10.35
CA LYS A 218 4.23 -6.55 11.61
C LYS A 218 4.05 -5.67 12.84
N TYR A 219 4.68 -4.49 12.85
CA TYR A 219 4.77 -3.62 14.03
C TYR A 219 3.96 -2.33 13.90
N GLY A 220 3.25 -2.14 12.78
CA GLY A 220 2.36 -1.00 12.53
C GLY A 220 3.07 0.25 12.02
N PHE A 221 4.39 0.35 12.19
CA PHE A 221 5.24 1.34 11.54
C PHE A 221 6.70 0.88 11.53
N ALA A 222 7.38 1.01 10.39
CA ALA A 222 8.84 0.90 10.32
C ALA A 222 9.46 2.20 9.82
N ALA A 223 9.31 2.53 8.54
CA ALA A 223 9.93 3.72 7.97
C ALA A 223 9.07 4.40 6.90
N CYS A 224 9.40 5.67 6.66
CA CYS A 224 8.75 6.50 5.65
C CYS A 224 9.75 7.03 4.63
N SER A 225 9.31 7.07 3.38
CA SER A 225 9.94 7.81 2.29
C SER A 225 9.65 9.30 2.43
N VAL A 226 10.65 10.13 2.16
CA VAL A 226 10.52 11.60 2.18
C VAL A 226 10.62 12.14 0.77
N ILE A 227 9.55 12.77 0.30
CA ILE A 227 9.42 13.29 -1.07
C ILE A 227 9.37 14.82 -1.03
N MET A 228 10.13 15.48 -1.92
CA MET A 228 10.03 16.93 -2.10
C MET A 228 8.77 17.25 -2.89
N LYS A 229 7.79 17.94 -2.28
CA LYS A 229 6.49 18.22 -2.93
C LYS A 229 6.60 19.00 -4.22
N LYS A 230 7.59 19.89 -4.32
CA LYS A 230 7.78 20.76 -5.49
C LYS A 230 8.16 19.98 -6.75
N THR A 231 8.98 18.94 -6.61
CA THR A 231 9.56 18.21 -7.74
C THR A 231 9.08 16.76 -7.84
N GLY A 232 8.53 16.21 -6.76
CA GLY A 232 8.24 14.78 -6.66
C GLY A 232 9.49 13.92 -6.40
N GLU A 233 10.65 14.53 -6.18
CA GLU A 233 11.91 13.79 -5.97
C GLU A 233 11.92 13.08 -4.62
N TRP A 234 12.36 11.82 -4.64
CA TRP A 234 12.65 11.05 -3.43
C TRP A 234 13.97 11.52 -2.82
N MET A 235 13.93 12.04 -1.60
CA MET A 235 15.08 12.70 -0.97
C MET A 235 15.85 11.80 -0.02
N GLY A 236 15.17 10.79 0.53
CA GLY A 236 15.64 10.02 1.67
C GLY A 236 14.51 9.31 2.39
N PHE A 237 14.82 8.76 3.55
CA PHE A 237 13.88 8.08 4.43
C PHE A 237 14.11 8.42 5.90
N CYS A 238 13.12 8.17 6.74
CA CYS A 238 13.15 8.35 8.18
C CYS A 238 12.25 7.32 8.88
N GLY A 239 12.69 6.73 9.99
CA GLY A 239 11.87 5.76 10.72
C GLY A 239 12.60 4.93 11.75
N LEU A 240 11.89 3.93 12.27
CA LEU A 240 12.32 2.91 13.20
C LEU A 240 12.89 1.69 12.49
N TRP A 241 14.00 1.20 13.02
CA TRP A 241 14.40 -0.19 12.96
C TRP A 241 13.91 -0.90 14.21
N TRP A 242 13.39 -2.11 14.01
CA TRP A 242 12.98 -3.00 15.09
C TRP A 242 14.06 -4.08 15.25
N GLU A 243 14.65 -4.14 16.44
CA GLU A 243 15.68 -5.12 16.78
C GLU A 243 15.20 -5.92 18.00
N GLU A 244 15.31 -7.24 17.93
CA GLU A 244 15.02 -8.13 19.05
C GLU A 244 16.34 -8.52 19.70
N GLU A 245 16.53 -8.13 20.97
CA GLU A 245 17.74 -8.36 21.74
C GLU A 245 17.36 -8.89 23.13
N ASP A 246 17.89 -10.05 23.50
CA ASP A 246 17.59 -10.73 24.79
C ASP A 246 16.09 -10.93 25.09
N GLY A 247 15.27 -11.09 24.05
CA GLY A 247 13.82 -11.24 24.16
C GLY A 247 13.06 -9.93 24.38
N GLU A 248 13.75 -8.79 24.35
CA GLU A 248 13.15 -7.46 24.37
C GLU A 248 13.15 -6.87 22.95
N LEU A 249 12.00 -6.33 22.55
CA LEU A 249 11.87 -5.61 21.29
C LEU A 249 12.31 -4.15 21.48
N LYS A 250 13.42 -3.77 20.85
CA LYS A 250 14.00 -2.44 20.89
C LYS A 250 13.80 -1.72 19.56
N THR A 251 13.83 -0.40 19.64
CA THR A 251 13.79 0.49 18.47
C THR A 251 15.15 1.14 18.24
N ASP A 252 15.50 1.39 16.99
CA ASP A 252 16.53 2.34 16.58
C ASP A 252 15.96 3.29 15.51
N PHE A 253 15.77 4.54 15.89
CA PHE A 253 15.27 5.59 15.02
C PHE A 253 16.41 6.24 14.25
N GLY A 254 16.31 6.20 12.92
CA GLY A 254 17.29 6.75 12.01
C GLY A 254 16.66 7.45 10.82
N TYR A 255 17.51 8.17 10.09
CA TYR A 255 17.16 8.81 8.82
C TYR A 255 18.39 8.95 7.94
N ARG A 256 18.18 8.98 6.63
CA ARG A 256 19.24 9.22 5.64
C ARG A 256 18.67 10.02 4.48
N PHE A 257 19.46 10.96 3.98
CA PHE A 257 19.10 11.85 2.88
C PHE A 257 20.27 11.98 1.92
N PHE A 258 20.01 12.17 0.62
CA PHE A 258 21.07 12.53 -0.32
C PHE A 258 21.76 13.83 0.10
N SER A 259 23.06 13.90 -0.14
CA SER A 259 23.92 15.00 0.33
C SER A 259 23.49 16.37 -0.21
N GLU A 260 22.93 16.42 -1.41
CA GLU A 260 22.34 17.62 -2.02
C GLU A 260 21.17 18.23 -1.23
N PHE A 261 20.53 17.47 -0.32
CA PHE A 261 19.44 17.94 0.53
C PHE A 261 19.90 18.35 1.94
N TRP A 262 21.18 18.22 2.27
CA TRP A 262 21.69 18.55 3.60
C TRP A 262 21.73 20.07 3.84
N GLY A 263 21.77 20.47 5.12
CA GLY A 263 21.85 21.88 5.53
C GLY A 263 20.58 22.72 5.30
N LYS A 264 19.52 22.14 4.72
CA LYS A 264 18.26 22.84 4.37
C LYS A 264 17.12 22.64 5.39
N GLY A 265 17.39 21.91 6.47
CA GLY A 265 16.43 21.62 7.55
C GLY A 265 15.46 20.46 7.27
N TYR A 266 15.56 19.77 6.13
CA TYR A 266 14.64 18.70 5.76
C TYR A 266 14.66 17.53 6.74
N ALA A 267 15.83 17.09 7.21
CA ALA A 267 15.92 16.03 8.21
C ALA A 267 15.17 16.39 9.51
N THR A 268 15.37 17.61 10.03
CA THR A 268 14.65 18.08 11.23
C THR A 268 13.14 18.10 11.02
N GLU A 269 12.69 18.58 9.86
CA GLU A 269 11.27 18.61 9.50
C GLU A 269 10.66 17.20 9.41
N SER A 270 11.34 16.28 8.71
CA SER A 270 10.90 14.88 8.58
C SER A 270 10.87 14.15 9.91
N VAL A 271 11.93 14.26 10.71
CA VAL A 271 12.01 13.58 12.01
C VAL A 271 10.91 14.06 12.94
N LYS A 272 10.63 15.37 12.97
CA LYS A 272 9.56 15.93 13.81
C LYS A 272 8.20 15.33 13.48
N GLU A 273 7.82 15.30 12.20
CA GLU A 273 6.53 14.73 11.78
C GLU A 273 6.50 13.21 11.94
N CYS A 274 7.61 12.52 11.70
CA CYS A 274 7.71 11.07 11.90
C CYS A 274 7.53 10.70 13.38
N LEU A 275 8.18 11.40 14.31
CA LEU A 275 8.03 11.18 15.76
C LEU A 275 6.60 11.44 16.24
N LYS A 276 5.96 12.48 15.69
CA LYS A 276 4.54 12.75 15.95
C LYS A 276 3.66 11.59 15.49
N TYR A 277 3.85 11.11 14.25
CA TYR A 277 3.10 9.96 13.74
C TYR A 277 3.32 8.70 14.58
N ILE A 278 4.56 8.39 14.96
CA ILE A 278 4.88 7.26 15.84
C ILE A 278 4.16 7.41 17.18
N SER A 279 4.15 8.61 17.77
CA SER A 279 3.49 8.83 19.06
C SER A 279 1.96 8.64 18.98
N GLU A 280 1.36 8.94 17.83
CA GLU A 280 -0.07 8.73 17.59
C GLU A 280 -0.41 7.26 17.28
N LYS A 281 0.46 6.56 16.54
CA LYS A 281 0.21 5.18 16.08
C LYS A 281 0.68 4.11 17.05
N LEU A 282 1.77 4.36 17.75
CA LEU A 282 2.45 3.43 18.63
C LEU A 282 2.65 4.07 20.02
N PRO A 283 1.55 4.40 20.72
CA PRO A 283 1.63 5.05 22.02
C PRO A 283 2.38 4.17 23.02
N GLY A 284 3.38 4.75 23.69
CA GLY A 284 4.15 4.08 24.74
C GLY A 284 5.39 3.32 24.24
N VAL A 285 5.64 3.28 22.93
CA VAL A 285 6.92 2.75 22.40
C VAL A 285 8.06 3.71 22.76
N VAL A 286 9.10 3.19 23.41
CA VAL A 286 10.33 3.97 23.64
C VAL A 286 11.07 4.08 22.31
N ILE A 287 11.39 5.31 21.90
CA ILE A 287 12.09 5.59 20.65
C ILE A 287 13.55 5.91 20.97
N ASN A 288 14.45 4.96 20.69
CA ASN A 288 15.89 5.17 20.86
C ASN A 288 16.50 5.63 19.53
N SER A 289 17.60 6.36 19.58
CA SER A 289 18.43 6.68 18.42
C SER A 289 19.90 6.54 18.79
N TYR A 290 20.63 5.74 18.04
CA TYR A 290 22.04 5.44 18.27
C TYR A 290 22.90 6.29 17.32
N ILE A 291 23.58 7.29 17.87
CA ILE A 291 24.29 8.30 17.08
C ILE A 291 25.78 8.23 17.36
N GLU A 292 26.57 8.07 16.30
CA GLU A 292 28.04 8.20 16.35
C GLU A 292 28.42 9.58 16.92
N PRO A 293 29.22 9.66 18.02
CA PRO A 293 29.51 10.92 18.71
C PRO A 293 30.07 12.04 17.82
N THR A 294 30.81 11.66 16.77
CA THR A 294 31.40 12.62 15.83
C THR A 294 30.44 13.12 14.74
N ASN A 295 29.22 12.57 14.64
CA ASN A 295 28.17 12.98 13.71
C ASN A 295 27.36 14.15 14.30
N LYS A 296 27.98 15.33 14.30
CA LYS A 296 27.41 16.58 14.87
C LYS A 296 26.10 16.98 14.20
N GLU A 297 25.94 16.67 12.93
CA GLU A 297 24.73 16.93 12.16
C GLU A 297 23.55 16.16 12.74
N SER A 298 23.73 14.86 13.01
CA SER A 298 22.65 14.04 13.57
C SER A 298 22.34 14.36 15.02
N VAL A 299 23.37 14.67 15.83
CA VAL A 299 23.18 15.18 17.21
C VAL A 299 22.29 16.43 17.21
N ARG A 300 22.59 17.41 16.35
CA ARG A 300 21.78 18.64 16.27
C ARG A 300 20.35 18.40 15.84
N VAL A 301 20.09 17.41 14.98
CA VAL A 301 18.71 17.05 14.60
C VAL A 301 17.98 16.45 15.79
N ALA A 302 18.60 15.47 16.47
CA ALA A 302 18.02 14.81 17.64
C ALA A 302 17.59 15.83 18.72
N GLU A 303 18.50 16.75 19.08
CA GLU A 303 18.22 17.82 20.04
C GLU A 303 17.07 18.73 19.59
N LYS A 304 17.07 19.16 18.32
CA LYS A 304 16.01 20.03 17.76
C LYS A 304 14.64 19.37 17.70
N THR A 305 14.59 18.05 17.65
CA THR A 305 13.35 17.27 17.58
C THR A 305 12.89 16.76 18.94
N GLY A 306 13.56 17.17 20.02
CA GLY A 306 13.17 16.85 21.39
C GLY A 306 13.68 15.50 21.90
N MET A 307 14.62 14.87 21.19
CA MET A 307 15.35 13.72 21.75
C MET A 307 16.40 14.19 22.74
N THR A 308 16.59 13.44 23.82
CA THR A 308 17.55 13.77 24.88
C THR A 308 18.66 12.74 24.94
N PHE A 309 19.91 13.21 25.07
CA PHE A 309 21.05 12.35 25.36
C PHE A 309 20.87 11.67 26.72
N VAL A 310 21.09 10.36 26.77
CA VAL A 310 20.96 9.56 28.00
C VAL A 310 22.32 9.11 28.51
N LYS A 311 23.09 8.41 27.66
CA LYS A 311 24.38 7.84 28.02
C LYS A 311 25.20 7.44 26.78
N GLU A 312 26.48 7.19 26.99
CA GLU A 312 27.30 6.46 26.03
C GLU A 312 27.05 4.95 26.18
N VAL A 313 26.98 4.26 25.06
CA VAL A 313 26.81 2.80 24.97
C VAL A 313 27.80 2.22 23.97
N VAL A 314 28.00 0.91 24.02
CA VAL A 314 28.68 0.18 22.95
C VAL A 314 27.61 -0.43 22.06
N TYR A 315 27.55 0.00 20.80
CA TYR A 315 26.59 -0.50 19.81
C TYR A 315 27.36 -1.02 18.60
N TYR A 316 27.16 -2.28 18.22
CA TYR A 316 28.00 -3.01 17.24
C TYR A 316 29.51 -2.83 17.46
N ASN A 317 29.97 -2.96 18.71
CA ASN A 317 31.37 -2.80 19.13
C ASN A 317 31.95 -1.38 18.94
N LEU A 318 31.11 -0.35 18.79
CA LEU A 318 31.52 1.03 18.62
C LEU A 318 30.94 1.94 19.72
N PRO A 319 31.72 2.88 20.28
CA PRO A 319 31.21 3.90 21.20
C PRO A 319 30.14 4.75 20.52
N THR A 320 28.95 4.78 21.10
CA THR A 320 27.77 5.40 20.50
C THR A 320 27.00 6.20 21.54
N HIS A 321 26.44 7.34 21.15
CA HIS A 321 25.56 8.13 22.02
C HIS A 321 24.12 7.67 21.87
N LEU A 322 23.50 7.28 22.98
CA LEU A 322 22.09 6.93 23.04
C LEU A 322 21.24 8.17 23.31
N TYR A 323 20.37 8.50 22.37
CA TYR A 323 19.32 9.49 22.51
C TYR A 323 17.95 8.81 22.64
N ILE A 324 17.07 9.36 23.47
CA ILE A 324 15.70 8.85 23.63
C ILE A 324 14.70 9.97 23.37
N PHE A 325 13.61 9.66 22.65
CA PHE A 325 12.42 10.51 22.60
C PHE A 325 11.35 9.93 23.51
N GLU A 326 11.03 10.64 24.59
CA GLU A 326 9.91 10.29 25.46
C GLU A 326 8.60 10.77 24.86
N GLN A 327 7.69 9.83 24.60
CA GLN A 327 6.36 10.16 24.12
C GLN A 327 5.57 10.84 25.24
N ASN A 328 5.00 12.02 24.96
CA ASN A 328 4.04 12.67 25.86
C ASN A 328 2.70 11.93 25.83
N VAL A 329 2.61 10.80 26.53
CA VAL A 329 1.34 10.07 26.68
C VAL A 329 0.45 10.91 27.59
N LYS A 330 -0.46 11.70 27.01
CA LYS A 330 -1.58 12.25 27.79
C LYS A 330 -2.35 11.07 28.36
N ARG A 331 -2.19 10.79 29.67
CA ARG A 331 -3.07 9.91 30.42
C ARG A 331 -4.45 10.56 30.41
N ASN A 332 -5.31 10.14 29.48
CA ASN A 332 -6.74 10.37 29.61
C ASN A 332 -7.19 9.47 30.78
N TYR A 333 -7.39 10.10 31.94
CA TYR A 333 -8.02 9.48 33.11
C TYR A 333 -9.52 9.31 32.90
#